data_AF-A0A413BEX4-F1
#
_entry.id   AF-A0A413BEX4-F1
#
_cell.length_a   1.000
_cell.length_b   1.000
_cell.length_c   1.000
_cell.angle_alpha   90.00
_cell.angle_beta   90.00
_cell.angle_gamma   90.00
#
_symmetry.space_group_name_H-M   'P 1'
#
loop_
_entity.id
_entity.type
_entity.pdbx_description
1 polymer ?
#
loop_
_entity_poly.entity_id
_entity_poly.type
_entity_poly.pdbx_seq_one_letter_code
_entity_poly.pdbx_strand_id
1 'polypeptide(L)'
;MDKPDEPIIVPEHHLPKQYYLLLKKVEFYCNHHHYGKAMMIFDEVHEDADRKIAEAITGFLFKTKFGRSFHHILEMPLFVSSAVTPAVQFADIFAGIVRHRQKAGNLPALNL
;
A
#
# COMPACT_ATOMS: atom_id res chain seq x y z
N MET A 1 -4.30 1.51 -26.10
CA MET A 1 -3.65 0.43 -25.33
C MET A 1 -4.78 -0.42 -24.81
N ASP A 2 -5.06 -1.52 -25.51
CA ASP A 2 -6.12 -2.44 -25.14
C ASP A 2 -5.75 -3.17 -23.85
N LYS A 3 -6.75 -3.39 -22.99
CA LYS A 3 -6.57 -4.14 -21.75
C LYS A 3 -6.23 -5.59 -22.13
N PRO A 4 -5.14 -6.19 -21.60
CA PRO A 4 -4.79 -7.55 -21.95
C PRO A 4 -5.90 -8.52 -21.48
N ASP A 5 -6.30 -9.42 -22.39
CA ASP A 5 -7.34 -10.44 -22.19
C ASP A 5 -6.88 -11.59 -21.29
N GLU A 6 -5.57 -11.78 -21.15
CA GLU A 6 -5.00 -12.85 -20.35
C GLU A 6 -4.75 -12.39 -18.91
N PRO A 7 -5.18 -13.17 -17.90
CA PRO A 7 -4.87 -12.88 -16.51
C PRO A 7 -3.36 -12.97 -16.30
N ILE A 8 -2.80 -12.01 -15.58
CA ILE A 8 -1.37 -12.00 -15.25
C ILE A 8 -1.06 -13.26 -14.43
N ILE A 9 -0.37 -14.22 -15.04
CA ILE A 9 0.08 -15.44 -14.37
C ILE A 9 1.23 -15.03 -13.44
N VAL A 10 0.92 -14.93 -12.15
CA VAL A 10 1.90 -14.63 -11.10
C VAL A 10 2.47 -15.94 -10.56
N PRO A 11 3.81 -16.13 -10.53
CA PRO A 11 4.39 -17.26 -9.83
C PRO A 11 4.01 -17.21 -8.35
N GLU A 12 3.72 -18.37 -7.76
CA GLU A 12 3.35 -18.48 -6.36
C GLU A 12 4.43 -17.83 -5.47
N HIS A 13 4.01 -16.87 -4.64
CA HIS A 13 4.86 -16.14 -3.69
C HIS A 13 5.90 -15.18 -4.29
N HIS A 14 5.80 -14.82 -5.56
CA HIS A 14 6.61 -13.75 -6.15
C HIS A 14 5.80 -12.48 -6.35
N LEU A 15 6.33 -11.36 -5.84
CA LEU A 15 5.77 -10.05 -6.11
C LEU A 15 5.97 -9.71 -7.61
N PRO A 16 4.90 -9.40 -8.37
CA PRO A 16 5.06 -9.03 -9.77
C PRO A 16 5.98 -7.81 -9.92
N LYS A 17 6.75 -7.78 -11.01
CA LYS A 17 7.74 -6.73 -11.28
C LYS A 17 7.17 -5.32 -11.19
N GLN A 18 5.91 -5.13 -11.57
CA GLN A 18 5.21 -3.84 -11.53
C GLN A 18 5.09 -3.31 -10.09
N TYR A 19 4.58 -4.13 -9.17
CA TYR A 19 4.46 -3.77 -7.75
C TYR A 19 5.83 -3.58 -7.11
N TYR A 20 6.79 -4.44 -7.43
CA TYR A 20 8.17 -4.28 -6.99
C TYR A 20 8.78 -2.91 -7.37
N LEU A 21 8.65 -2.52 -8.64
CA LEU A 21 9.19 -1.24 -9.12
C LEU A 21 8.48 -0.05 -8.48
N LEU A 22 7.18 -0.18 -8.23
CA LEU A 22 6.39 0.83 -7.52
C LEU A 22 6.88 1.01 -6.09
N LEU A 23 6.98 -0.07 -5.31
CA LEU A 23 7.49 -0.03 -3.93
C LEU A 23 8.88 0.60 -3.89
N LYS A 24 9.76 0.25 -4.83
CA LYS A 24 11.12 0.82 -4.90
C LYS A 24 11.11 2.32 -5.15
N LYS A 25 10.21 2.81 -6.03
CA LYS A 25 10.05 4.24 -6.29
C LYS A 25 9.55 4.99 -5.06
N VAL A 26 8.54 4.43 -4.37
CA VAL A 26 7.97 5.03 -3.16
C VAL A 26 9.02 5.09 -2.06
N GLU A 27 9.75 4.00 -1.81
CA GLU A 27 10.85 3.96 -0.84
C GLU A 27 11.92 5.02 -1.14
N PHE A 28 12.35 5.11 -2.40
CA PHE A 28 13.32 6.12 -2.83
C PHE A 28 12.79 7.55 -2.60
N TYR A 29 11.54 7.80 -2.95
CA TYR A 29 10.92 9.11 -2.80
C TYR A 29 10.77 9.52 -1.33
N CYS A 30 10.30 8.62 -0.47
CA CYS A 30 10.20 8.86 0.97
C CYS A 30 11.56 9.14 1.59
N ASN A 31 12.57 8.34 1.25
CA ASN A 31 13.93 8.52 1.74
C ASN A 31 14.55 9.85 1.25
N HIS A 32 14.33 10.22 -0.01
CA HIS A 32 14.88 11.46 -0.59
C HIS A 32 14.27 12.73 0.01
N HIS A 33 12.98 12.70 0.36
CA HIS A 33 12.26 13.84 0.93
C HIS A 33 12.10 13.80 2.45
N HIS A 34 12.73 12.83 3.13
CA HIS A 34 12.63 12.61 4.57
C HIS A 34 11.19 12.45 5.08
N TYR A 35 10.34 11.77 4.31
CA TYR A 35 9.00 11.41 4.75
C TYR A 35 9.03 10.19 5.65
N GLY A 36 7.99 10.05 6.48
CA GLY A 36 7.78 8.86 7.31
C GLY A 36 7.36 7.64 6.48
N LYS A 37 6.42 6.86 7.01
CA LYS A 37 5.93 5.68 6.28
C LYS A 37 4.82 6.03 5.28
N ALA A 38 4.87 5.40 4.12
CA ALA A 38 3.85 5.38 3.07
C ALA A 38 2.98 4.13 3.20
N MET A 39 1.68 4.31 2.93
CA MET A 39 0.71 3.24 2.82
C MET A 39 0.41 2.99 1.34
N MET A 40 0.37 1.72 0.95
CA MET A 40 -0.02 1.33 -0.40
C MET A 40 -1.53 1.10 -0.44
N ILE A 41 -2.22 1.79 -1.34
CA ILE A 41 -3.66 1.65 -1.57
C ILE A 41 -3.86 1.33 -3.05
N PHE A 42 -4.55 0.22 -3.32
CA PHE A 42 -4.84 -0.28 -4.66
C PHE A 42 -6.35 -0.29 -4.90
N ASP A 43 -6.74 -0.15 -6.15
CA ASP A 43 -8.11 -0.38 -6.57
C ASP A 43 -8.38 -1.89 -6.58
N GLU A 44 -9.53 -2.31 -6.06
CA GLU A 44 -9.95 -3.71 -6.04
C GLU A 44 -10.42 -4.10 -7.44
N VAL A 45 -9.79 -5.13 -7.99
CA VAL A 45 -10.16 -5.64 -9.32
C VAL A 45 -10.90 -6.95 -9.13
N HIS A 46 -10.31 -7.90 -8.40
CA HIS A 46 -10.84 -9.24 -8.10
C HIS A 46 -10.30 -9.71 -6.74
N GLU A 47 -11.20 -10.05 -5.82
CA GLU A 47 -10.90 -10.43 -4.42
C GLU A 47 -9.78 -11.48 -4.28
N ASP A 48 -9.81 -12.55 -5.10
CA ASP A 48 -8.79 -13.60 -5.07
C ASP A 48 -7.41 -13.15 -5.59
N ALA A 49 -7.38 -12.23 -6.57
CA ALA A 49 -6.13 -11.69 -7.09
C ALA A 49 -5.53 -10.69 -6.08
N ASP A 50 -6.37 -9.87 -5.47
CA ASP A 50 -5.98 -8.85 -4.51
C ASP A 50 -5.40 -9.47 -3.24
N ARG A 51 -6.00 -10.57 -2.74
CA ARG A 51 -5.44 -11.36 -1.65
C ARG A 51 -4.05 -11.91 -1.96
N LYS A 52 -3.85 -12.48 -3.15
CA LYS A 52 -2.53 -12.99 -3.58
C LYS A 52 -1.48 -11.89 -3.66
N ILE A 53 -1.85 -10.70 -4.12
CA ILE A 53 -0.93 -9.55 -4.18
C ILE A 53 -0.61 -9.06 -2.76
N ALA A 54 -1.60 -8.96 -1.87
CA ALA A 54 -1.39 -8.59 -0.47
C ALA A 54 -0.38 -9.54 0.20
N GLU A 55 -0.59 -10.85 0.06
CA GLU A 55 0.31 -11.88 0.57
C GLU A 55 1.71 -11.79 -0.06
N ALA A 56 1.80 -11.51 -1.36
CA ALA A 56 3.08 -11.34 -2.06
C ALA A 56 3.84 -10.08 -1.60
N ILE A 57 3.16 -8.96 -1.36
CA ILE A 57 3.75 -7.73 -0.83
C ILE A 57 4.29 -7.97 0.59
N THR A 58 3.45 -8.51 1.47
CA THR A 58 3.82 -8.84 2.86
C THR A 58 4.96 -9.86 2.87
N GLY A 59 4.87 -10.90 2.05
CA GLY A 59 5.92 -11.90 1.88
C GLY A 59 7.23 -11.28 1.40
N PHE A 60 7.19 -10.37 0.42
CA PHE A 60 8.37 -9.67 -0.07
C PHE A 60 9.03 -8.84 1.03
N LEU A 61 8.26 -8.00 1.73
CA LEU A 61 8.76 -7.10 2.78
C LEU A 61 9.38 -7.87 3.95
N PHE A 62 8.76 -8.97 4.41
CA PHE A 62 9.24 -9.71 5.58
C PHE A 62 10.19 -10.87 5.29
N LYS A 63 10.02 -11.58 4.16
CA LYS A 63 10.78 -12.82 3.90
C LYS A 63 12.05 -12.59 3.10
N THR A 64 12.17 -11.48 2.36
CA THR A 64 13.36 -11.23 1.52
C THR A 64 14.32 -10.23 2.18
N LYS A 65 15.64 -10.45 2.01
CA LYS A 65 16.66 -9.51 2.51
C LYS A 65 16.50 -8.10 1.92
N PHE A 66 16.10 -8.04 0.65
CA PHE A 66 15.90 -6.78 -0.06
C PHE A 66 14.62 -6.07 0.39
N GLY A 67 13.49 -6.78 0.53
CA GLY A 67 12.26 -6.18 1.04
C GLY A 67 12.40 -5.64 2.46
N ARG A 68 13.21 -6.29 3.30
CA ARG A 68 13.55 -5.78 4.65
C ARG A 68 14.33 -4.47 4.66
N SER A 69 14.91 -4.06 3.53
CA SER A 69 15.57 -2.75 3.43
C SER A 69 14.58 -1.61 3.16
N PHE A 70 13.28 -1.91 3.02
CA PHE A 70 12.25 -0.91 2.74
C PHE A 70 11.69 -0.47 4.09
N HIS A 71 12.15 0.68 4.58
CA HIS A 71 11.82 1.18 5.92
C HIS A 71 10.64 2.13 5.93
N HIS A 72 10.29 2.67 4.75
CA HIS A 72 9.25 3.66 4.58
C HIS A 72 7.96 3.04 4.05
N ILE A 73 7.87 1.74 3.79
CA ILE A 73 6.62 1.10 3.38
C ILE A 73 5.92 0.47 4.59
N LEU A 74 4.62 0.72 4.75
CA LEU A 74 3.77 -0.02 5.70
C LEU A 74 3.47 -1.41 5.15
N GLU A 75 3.64 -2.43 5.99
CA GLU A 75 3.53 -3.85 5.65
C GLU A 75 2.08 -4.36 5.51
N MET A 76 1.14 -3.45 5.24
CA MET A 76 -0.29 -3.72 5.13
C MET A 76 -0.86 -2.93 3.94
N PRO A 77 -0.76 -3.46 2.72
CA PRO A 77 -1.42 -2.85 1.56
C PRO A 77 -2.94 -2.98 1.68
N LEU A 78 -3.68 -1.95 1.27
CA LEU A 78 -5.13 -1.93 1.26
C LEU A 78 -5.65 -2.02 -0.18
N PHE A 79 -6.68 -2.84 -0.42
CA PHE A 79 -7.36 -2.98 -1.72
C PHE A 79 -8.80 -2.47 -1.55
N VAL A 80 -9.25 -1.64 -2.49
CA VAL A 80 -10.45 -0.81 -2.33
C VAL A 80 -11.29 -0.83 -3.60
N SER A 81 -12.53 -1.31 -3.57
CA SER A 81 -13.42 -1.28 -4.75
C SER A 81 -13.81 0.13 -5.18
N SER A 82 -13.21 0.69 -6.22
CA SER A 82 -13.58 2.01 -6.75
C SER A 82 -15.01 2.10 -7.28
N ALA A 83 -15.65 0.97 -7.58
CA ALA A 83 -17.01 0.90 -8.15
C ALA A 83 -18.13 1.27 -7.17
N VAL A 84 -17.89 1.17 -5.86
CA VAL A 84 -18.93 1.39 -4.82
C VAL A 84 -18.42 2.38 -3.77
N THR A 85 -18.05 3.58 -4.20
CA THR A 85 -17.90 4.77 -3.33
C THR A 85 -17.15 4.59 -1.98
N PRO A 86 -15.95 3.96 -1.87
CA PRO A 86 -15.34 3.72 -0.55
C PRO A 86 -14.25 4.73 -0.16
N ALA A 87 -13.85 5.66 -1.03
CA ALA A 87 -12.86 6.69 -0.68
C ALA A 87 -13.28 7.51 0.55
N VAL A 88 -14.59 7.70 0.76
CA VAL A 88 -15.16 8.35 1.94
C VAL A 88 -14.91 7.53 3.22
N GLN A 89 -15.11 6.21 3.19
CA GLN A 89 -14.86 5.36 4.36
C GLN A 89 -13.38 5.28 4.73
N PHE A 90 -12.47 5.34 3.75
CA PHE A 90 -11.04 5.44 4.02
C PHE A 90 -10.65 6.80 4.62
N ALA A 91 -11.24 7.89 4.12
CA ALA A 91 -11.05 9.22 4.72
C ALA A 91 -11.53 9.23 6.18
N ASP A 92 -12.63 8.54 6.49
CA ASP A 92 -13.14 8.42 7.86
C ASP A 92 -12.24 7.57 8.76
N ILE A 93 -11.68 6.46 8.27
CA ILE A 93 -10.68 5.67 9.01
C ILE A 93 -9.41 6.50 9.25
N PHE A 94 -8.91 7.21 8.22
CA PHE A 94 -7.75 8.08 8.34
C PHE A 94 -7.99 9.24 9.32
N ALA A 95 -9.12 9.93 9.19
CA ALA A 95 -9.55 10.98 10.10
C ALA A 95 -9.69 10.44 11.53
N GLY A 96 -10.21 9.22 11.69
CA GLY A 96 -10.29 8.52 12.98
C GLY A 96 -8.91 8.29 13.60
N ILE A 97 -7.95 7.76 12.83
CA ILE A 97 -6.57 7.51 13.29
C ILE A 97 -5.86 8.82 13.63
N VAL A 98 -5.96 9.84 12.77
CA VAL A 98 -5.37 11.17 12.98
C VAL A 98 -5.97 11.82 14.23
N ARG A 99 -7.30 11.82 14.37
CA ARG A 99 -8.00 12.38 15.53
C ARG A 99 -7.63 11.67 16.82
N HIS A 100 -7.49 10.35 16.82
CA HIS A 100 -7.07 9.59 17.99
C HIS A 100 -5.62 9.93 18.39
N ARG A 101 -4.72 10.10 17.42
CA ARG A 101 -3.31 10.46 17.65
C ARG A 101 -3.12 11.91 18.12
N GLN A 102 -3.95 12.84 17.62
CA GLN A 102 -4.01 14.23 18.11
C GLN A 102 -4.51 14.29 19.55
N LYS A 103 -5.59 13.55 19.89
CA LYS A 103 -6.11 13.46 21.27
C LYS A 103 -5.11 12.85 22.25
N ALA A 104 -4.26 11.92 21.79
CA ALA A 104 -3.19 11.33 22.60
C ALA A 104 -1.96 12.24 22.76
N GLY A 105 -1.96 13.45 22.19
CA GLY A 105 -0.88 14.44 22.33
C GLY A 105 0.35 14.21 21.44
N ASN A 106 0.30 13.27 20.49
CA ASN A 106 1.46 12.83 19.70
C ASN A 106 1.63 13.48 18.33
N LEU A 107 0.72 14.38 17.91
CA LEU A 107 0.81 15.12 16.64
C LEU A 107 0.33 16.57 16.83
N PRO A 108 1.03 17.57 16.27
CA PRO A 108 0.48 18.91 16.18
C PRO A 108 -0.80 18.91 15.33
N ALA A 109 -1.75 19.80 15.64
CA ALA A 109 -2.98 19.94 14.89
C ALA A 109 -2.65 20.21 13.41
N LEU A 110 -3.15 19.36 12.51
CA LEU A 110 -3.09 19.61 11.09
C LEU A 110 -4.08 20.73 10.78
N ASN A 111 -3.56 21.95 10.57
CA ASN A 111 -4.31 23.01 9.91
C ASN A 111 -4.34 22.69 8.42
N LEU A 112 -5.45 22.10 7.97
CA LEU A 112 -5.85 22.05 6.56
C LEU A 112 -6.43 23.40 6.16
#